data_AF-A0A415C353-F1
#
_entry.id   AF-A0A415C353-F1
#
_cell.length_a   1.000
_cell.length_b   1.000
_cell.length_c   1.000
_cell.angle_alpha   90.00
_cell.angle_beta   90.00
_cell.angle_gamma   90.00
#
_symmetry.space_group_name_H-M   'P 1'
#
loop_
_entity.id
_entity.type
_entity.pdbx_description
1 polymer ?
#
loop_
_entity_poly.entity_id
_entity_poly.type
_entity_poly.pdbx_seq_one_letter_code
_entity_poly.pdbx_strand_id
1 'polypeptide(L)'
;MIKTITNLTIKKWRDIYTNKIAAESLILEYIDESGKTNKTGCLTQSTELGYWSADSDEWEDILNAWLENKPSLIAYSDKEQDWQLLSQYLHDLTVAQSDELSDNCAKAHDLRNIRLIMGQAKSLTKTGRDVLANLLQNDIPATQSSDIYERMAKRD
;
A
#
# COMPACT_ATOMS: atom_id res chain seq x y z
N MET A 1 -1.73 -21.18 7.40
CA MET A 1 -2.70 -20.28 6.75
C MET A 1 -2.25 -18.83 6.89
N ILE A 2 -2.78 -17.89 6.11
CA ILE A 2 -2.58 -16.44 6.37
C ILE A 2 -3.31 -16.11 7.68
N LYS A 3 -2.61 -15.50 8.64
CA LYS A 3 -3.24 -14.99 9.87
C LYS A 3 -3.70 -13.54 9.68
N THR A 4 -2.80 -12.69 9.17
CA THR A 4 -3.06 -11.27 8.95
C THR A 4 -2.18 -10.75 7.80
N ILE A 5 -2.75 -9.89 6.95
CA ILE A 5 -2.04 -9.21 5.87
C ILE A 5 -1.49 -7.89 6.42
N THR A 6 -0.20 -7.68 6.23
CA THR A 6 0.55 -6.53 6.76
C THR A 6 0.92 -5.51 5.71
N ASN A 7 0.96 -5.91 4.44
CA ASN A 7 1.26 -5.04 3.32
C ASN A 7 0.70 -5.61 2.02
N LEU A 8 0.22 -4.73 1.15
CA LEU A 8 -0.30 -5.04 -0.17
C LEU A 8 0.47 -4.22 -1.21
N THR A 9 0.95 -4.88 -2.26
CA THR A 9 1.63 -4.22 -3.37
C THR A 9 1.02 -4.61 -4.70
N ILE A 10 0.64 -3.60 -5.49
CA ILE A 10 0.20 -3.77 -6.88
C ILE A 10 1.31 -3.33 -7.81
N LYS A 11 1.77 -4.23 -8.69
CA LYS A 11 2.70 -3.92 -9.78
C LYS A 11 1.95 -3.89 -11.10
N LYS A 12 2.10 -2.80 -11.85
CA LYS A 12 1.51 -2.63 -13.18
C LYS A 12 2.56 -2.94 -14.25
N TRP A 13 2.28 -3.90 -15.11
CA TRP A 13 3.11 -4.28 -16.25
C TRP A 13 2.61 -3.53 -17.48
N ARG A 14 3.52 -2.87 -18.19
CA ARG A 14 3.17 -2.11 -19.40
C ARG A 14 3.67 -2.83 -20.64
N ASP A 15 2.83 -2.83 -21.66
CA ASP A 15 3.25 -3.25 -22.99
C ASP A 15 4.26 -2.25 -23.55
N ILE A 16 5.40 -2.75 -24.03
CA ILE A 16 6.53 -1.91 -24.44
C ILE A 16 6.23 -1.07 -25.70
N TYR A 17 5.30 -1.54 -26.54
CA TYR A 17 4.99 -0.90 -27.82
C TYR A 17 3.91 0.18 -27.69
N THR A 18 2.97 -0.01 -26.77
CA THR A 18 1.81 0.87 -26.59
C THR A 18 1.89 1.69 -25.30
N ASN A 19 2.80 1.35 -24.38
CA ASN A 19 2.92 1.89 -23.03
C ASN A 19 1.63 1.75 -22.17
N LYS A 20 0.65 0.99 -22.64
CA LYS A 20 -0.60 0.70 -21.91
C LYS A 20 -0.34 -0.38 -20.87
N ILE A 21 -1.12 -0.36 -19.78
CA ILE A 21 -1.07 -1.44 -18.78
C ILE A 21 -1.59 -2.71 -19.47
N ALA A 22 -0.79 -3.76 -19.44
CA ALA A 22 -1.07 -5.06 -20.05
C ALA A 22 -1.35 -6.15 -19.00
N ALA A 23 -0.86 -5.97 -17.77
CA ALA A 23 -1.15 -6.85 -16.65
C ALA A 23 -0.98 -6.12 -15.32
N GLU A 24 -1.62 -6.62 -14.27
CA GLU A 24 -1.36 -6.22 -12.89
C GLU A 24 -1.02 -7.43 -12.03
N SER A 25 -0.10 -7.25 -11.07
CA SER A 25 0.28 -8.29 -10.12
C SER A 25 0.06 -7.83 -8.70
N LEU A 26 -0.66 -8.64 -7.94
CA LEU A 26 -0.78 -8.52 -6.49
C LEU A 26 0.34 -9.29 -5.80
N ILE A 27 0.93 -8.68 -4.79
CA ILE A 27 1.91 -9.28 -3.89
C ILE A 27 1.48 -8.95 -2.47
N LEU A 28 1.40 -9.98 -1.63
CA LEU A 28 0.97 -9.87 -0.24
C LEU A 28 2.16 -10.15 0.68
N GLU A 29 2.36 -9.32 1.69
CA GLU A 29 3.21 -9.63 2.84
C GLU A 29 2.32 -9.88 4.04
N TYR A 30 2.48 -11.04 4.66
CA TYR A 30 1.56 -11.51 5.68
C TYR A 30 2.29 -12.25 6.80
N ILE A 31 1.63 -12.31 7.95
CA ILE A 31 2.05 -13.15 9.07
C ILE A 31 1.21 -14.43 9.00
N ASP A 32 1.85 -15.60 9.11
CA ASP A 32 1.15 -16.88 9.19
C ASP A 32 0.74 -17.23 10.63
N GLU A 33 0.03 -18.33 10.81
CA GLU A 33 -0.43 -18.80 12.14
C GLU A 33 0.71 -19.08 13.13
N SER A 34 1.93 -19.37 12.62
CA SER A 34 3.12 -19.56 13.46
C SER A 34 3.79 -18.24 13.87
N GLY A 35 3.28 -17.11 13.39
CA GLY A 35 3.86 -15.78 13.63
C GLY A 35 5.01 -15.43 12.68
N LYS A 36 5.25 -16.23 11.64
CA LYS A 36 6.32 -15.97 10.68
C LYS A 36 5.83 -15.02 9.58
N THR A 37 6.67 -14.05 9.24
CA THR A 37 6.44 -13.17 8.09
C THR A 37 6.78 -13.90 6.79
N ASN A 38 5.84 -13.87 5.86
CA ASN A 38 5.96 -14.47 4.54
C ASN A 38 5.54 -13.46 3.47
N LYS A 39 5.88 -13.78 2.21
CA LYS A 39 5.55 -12.96 1.05
C LYS A 39 5.15 -13.87 -0.09
N THR A 40 4.02 -13.59 -0.73
CA THR A 40 3.60 -14.33 -1.92
C THR A 40 4.50 -14.00 -3.11
N GLY A 41 4.46 -14.84 -4.14
CA GLY A 41 4.84 -14.46 -5.49
C GLY A 41 3.90 -13.40 -6.09
N CYS A 42 4.07 -13.17 -7.39
CA CYS A 42 3.20 -12.28 -8.17
C CYS A 42 1.93 -13.02 -8.60
N LEU A 43 0.78 -12.65 -8.01
CA LEU A 43 -0.55 -13.05 -8.45
C LEU A 43 -0.99 -12.13 -9.60
N THR A 44 -0.72 -12.55 -10.84
CA THR A 44 -0.89 -11.70 -12.05
C THR A 44 -2.20 -11.92 -12.76
N GLN A 45 -2.94 -10.84 -13.02
CA GLN A 45 -4.14 -10.81 -13.86
C GLN A 45 -3.86 -10.05 -15.17
N SER A 46 -4.40 -10.54 -16.29
CA SER A 46 -4.20 -9.97 -17.64
C SER A 46 -5.48 -9.63 -18.40
N THR A 47 -6.65 -10.03 -17.90
CA THR A 47 -7.94 -9.91 -18.62
C THR A 47 -8.90 -8.89 -18.00
N GLU A 48 -8.87 -8.71 -16.69
CA GLU A 48 -9.64 -7.67 -16.00
C GLU A 48 -8.69 -6.81 -15.17
N LEU A 49 -8.27 -5.68 -15.76
CA LEU A 49 -7.39 -4.72 -15.11
C LEU A 49 -8.28 -3.70 -14.39
N GLY A 50 -8.64 -3.98 -13.15
CA GLY A 50 -9.18 -2.93 -12.28
C GLY A 50 -8.08 -1.89 -12.06
N TYR A 51 -8.40 -0.59 -12.13
CA TYR A 51 -7.43 0.47 -11.87
C TYR A 51 -7.11 0.60 -10.37
N TRP A 52 -6.77 -0.51 -9.73
CA TRP A 52 -6.59 -0.59 -8.29
C TRP A 52 -5.27 0.05 -7.86
N SER A 53 -5.32 0.57 -6.64
CA SER A 53 -4.24 1.25 -5.95
C SER A 53 -4.28 0.82 -4.49
N ALA A 54 -3.31 0.00 -4.09
CA ALA A 54 -3.07 -0.39 -2.69
C ALA A 54 -2.88 0.80 -1.74
N ASP A 55 -2.68 1.99 -2.30
CA ASP A 55 -2.35 3.23 -1.60
C ASP A 55 -3.53 4.19 -1.43
N SER A 56 -4.68 3.86 -2.03
CA SER A 56 -5.90 4.67 -1.90
C SER A 56 -7.16 3.85 -1.72
N ASP A 57 -7.16 2.61 -2.21
CA ASP A 57 -8.36 1.79 -2.24
C ASP A 57 -8.31 0.79 -1.08
N GLU A 58 -9.49 0.45 -0.56
CA GLU A 58 -9.62 -0.49 0.53
C GLU A 58 -9.03 -1.85 0.16
N TRP A 59 -8.19 -2.40 1.05
CA TRP A 59 -7.53 -3.66 0.75
C TRP A 59 -8.52 -4.81 0.59
N GLU A 60 -9.62 -4.82 1.33
CA GLU A 60 -10.65 -5.86 1.18
C GLU A 60 -11.26 -5.87 -0.23
N ASP A 61 -11.58 -4.70 -0.79
CA ASP A 61 -12.12 -4.57 -2.14
C ASP A 61 -11.11 -5.03 -3.20
N ILE A 62 -9.84 -4.65 -3.04
CA ILE A 62 -8.74 -5.11 -3.90
C ILE A 62 -8.67 -6.64 -3.85
N LEU A 63 -8.61 -7.23 -2.65
CA LEU A 63 -8.44 -8.67 -2.49
C LEU A 63 -9.64 -9.45 -3.06
N ASN A 64 -10.87 -8.96 -2.86
CA ASN A 64 -12.09 -9.52 -3.45
C ASN A 64 -12.07 -9.46 -4.98
N ALA A 65 -11.70 -8.32 -5.55
CA ALA A 65 -11.54 -8.19 -7.00
C ALA A 65 -10.49 -9.17 -7.55
N TRP A 66 -9.41 -9.41 -6.79
CA TRP A 66 -8.39 -10.39 -7.18
C TRP A 66 -8.90 -11.85 -7.12
N LEU A 67 -9.78 -12.14 -6.16
CA LEU A 67 -10.42 -13.45 -6.01
C LEU A 67 -11.40 -13.74 -7.16
N GLU A 68 -12.26 -12.77 -7.48
CA GLU A 68 -13.24 -12.86 -8.57
C GLU A 68 -12.56 -13.04 -9.93
N ASN A 69 -11.43 -12.37 -10.13
CA ASN A 69 -10.67 -12.38 -11.37
C ASN A 69 -9.53 -13.40 -11.41
N LYS A 70 -9.78 -14.63 -10.94
CA LYS A 70 -8.77 -15.70 -10.99
C LYS A 70 -8.18 -15.81 -12.41
N PRO A 71 -6.85 -15.71 -12.58
CA PRO A 71 -6.23 -15.87 -13.90
C PRO A 71 -6.53 -17.25 -14.48
N SER A 72 -6.96 -17.31 -15.74
CA SER A 72 -7.29 -18.56 -16.43
C SER A 72 -6.07 -19.46 -16.71
N LEU A 73 -4.86 -18.89 -16.65
CA LEU A 73 -3.57 -19.56 -16.88
C LEU A 73 -2.60 -19.25 -15.75
N ILE A 74 -2.81 -19.87 -14.59
CA ILE A 74 -1.77 -19.92 -13.56
C ILE A 74 -0.76 -21.01 -13.98
N ALA A 75 0.17 -20.65 -14.87
CA ALA A 75 1.13 -21.59 -15.47
C ALA A 75 2.20 -22.14 -14.49
N TYR A 76 2.17 -21.74 -13.21
CA TYR A 76 3.20 -22.09 -12.23
C TYR A 76 2.56 -22.55 -10.91
N SER A 77 3.01 -23.69 -10.37
CA SER A 77 2.49 -24.31 -9.13
C SER A 77 2.45 -23.34 -7.95
N ASP A 78 3.50 -22.54 -7.78
CA ASP A 78 3.67 -21.66 -6.63
C ASP A 78 2.63 -20.53 -6.63
N LYS A 79 2.22 -20.08 -7.82
CA LYS A 79 1.18 -19.07 -7.99
C LYS A 79 -0.21 -19.62 -7.70
N GLU A 80 -0.45 -20.91 -7.99
CA GLU A 80 -1.73 -21.56 -7.67
C GLU A 80 -1.83 -21.75 -6.16
N GLN A 81 -0.73 -22.12 -5.49
CA GLN A 81 -0.69 -22.21 -4.04
C GLN A 81 -0.92 -20.84 -3.36
N ASP A 82 -0.27 -19.78 -3.83
CA ASP A 82 -0.48 -18.42 -3.31
C ASP A 82 -1.93 -17.95 -3.53
N TRP A 83 -2.53 -18.27 -4.68
CA TRP A 83 -3.94 -17.96 -4.93
C TRP A 83 -4.87 -18.74 -4.00
N GLN A 84 -4.61 -20.04 -3.79
CA GLN A 84 -5.39 -20.85 -2.86
C GLN A 84 -5.27 -20.34 -1.42
N LEU A 85 -4.09 -19.88 -1.01
CA LEU A 85 -3.88 -19.25 0.29
C LEU A 85 -4.72 -17.98 0.46
N LEU A 86 -4.73 -17.11 -0.55
CA LEU A 86 -5.58 -15.92 -0.56
C LEU A 86 -7.06 -16.27 -0.56
N SER A 87 -7.47 -17.22 -1.40
CA SER A 87 -8.87 -17.66 -1.51
C SER A 87 -9.37 -18.21 -0.19
N GLN A 88 -8.58 -19.03 0.50
CA GLN A 88 -8.93 -19.56 1.80
C GLN A 88 -9.02 -18.46 2.87
N TYR A 89 -8.07 -17.52 2.87
CA TYR A 89 -8.07 -16.39 3.81
C TYR A 89 -9.33 -15.54 3.69
N LEU A 90 -9.74 -15.19 2.46
CA LEU A 90 -10.95 -14.40 2.22
C LEU A 90 -12.22 -15.19 2.50
N HIS A 91 -12.24 -16.50 2.18
CA HIS A 91 -13.40 -17.35 2.46
C HIS A 91 -13.68 -17.46 3.96
N ASP A 92 -12.64 -17.59 4.77
CA ASP A 92 -12.72 -17.74 6.22
C ASP A 92 -12.52 -16.41 6.96
N LEU A 93 -12.66 -15.27 6.28
CA LEU A 93 -12.38 -13.95 6.86
C LEU A 93 -13.37 -13.64 8.00
N THR A 94 -12.86 -13.65 9.23
CA THR A 94 -13.66 -13.29 10.40
C THR A 94 -13.82 -11.77 10.52
N VAL A 95 -14.86 -11.30 11.23
CA VAL A 95 -15.08 -9.87 11.49
C VAL A 95 -13.83 -9.22 12.11
N ALA A 96 -13.23 -9.86 13.11
CA ALA A 96 -12.02 -9.34 13.75
C ALA A 96 -10.81 -9.25 12.79
N GLN A 97 -10.70 -10.16 11.82
CA GLN A 97 -9.63 -10.12 10.81
C GLN A 97 -9.92 -9.07 9.72
N SER A 98 -11.18 -8.83 9.38
CA SER A 98 -11.57 -7.73 8.48
C SER A 98 -11.27 -6.37 9.14
N ASP A 99 -11.61 -6.20 10.43
CA ASP A 99 -11.24 -5.00 11.20
C ASP A 99 -9.71 -4.82 11.25
N GLU A 100 -8.96 -5.89 11.54
CA GLU A 100 -7.49 -5.85 11.56
C GLU A 100 -6.90 -5.53 10.18
N LEU A 101 -7.48 -6.05 9.11
CA LEU A 101 -7.08 -5.78 7.73
C LEU A 101 -7.26 -4.30 7.39
N SER A 102 -8.41 -3.71 7.76
CA SER A 102 -8.69 -2.28 7.57
C SER A 102 -7.73 -1.40 8.38
N ASP A 103 -7.45 -1.77 9.64
CA ASP A 103 -6.45 -1.08 10.46
C ASP A 103 -5.04 -1.12 9.83
N ASN A 104 -4.66 -2.26 9.25
CA ASN A 104 -3.37 -2.41 8.60
C ASN A 104 -3.29 -1.63 7.29
N CYS A 105 -4.39 -1.60 6.53
CA CYS A 105 -4.58 -0.75 5.35
C CYS A 105 -4.31 0.72 5.73
N ALA A 106 -5.00 1.25 6.73
CA ALA A 106 -4.82 2.61 7.23
C ALA A 106 -3.37 2.91 7.66
N LYS A 107 -2.74 2.02 8.44
CA LYS A 107 -1.33 2.17 8.86
C LYS A 107 -0.37 2.21 7.67
N ALA A 108 -0.61 1.40 6.65
CA ALA A 108 0.22 1.38 5.45
C ALA A 108 0.09 2.70 4.66
N HIS A 109 -1.12 3.24 4.53
CA HIS A 109 -1.36 4.56 3.94
C HIS A 109 -0.60 5.65 4.70
N ASP A 110 -0.72 5.68 6.03
CA ASP A 110 -0.04 6.67 6.87
C ASP A 110 1.48 6.59 6.75
N LEU A 111 2.06 5.39 6.83
CA LEU A 111 3.50 5.19 6.69
C LEU A 111 4.02 5.65 5.32
N ARG A 112 3.23 5.46 4.25
CA ARG A 112 3.58 5.95 2.93
C ARG A 112 3.53 7.47 2.85
N ASN A 113 2.47 8.08 3.38
CA ASN A 113 2.34 9.54 3.45
C ASN A 113 3.51 10.16 4.21
N ILE A 114 3.88 9.57 5.35
CA ILE A 114 5.06 9.96 6.12
C ILE A 114 6.33 9.85 5.28
N ARG A 115 6.55 8.74 4.56
CA ARG A 115 7.73 8.58 3.69
C ARG A 115 7.78 9.60 2.57
N LEU A 116 6.63 9.94 1.97
CA LEU A 116 6.54 10.98 0.93
C LEU A 116 6.90 12.35 1.49
N ILE A 117 6.31 12.72 2.62
CA ILE A 117 6.62 13.97 3.34
C ILE A 117 8.11 14.01 3.70
N MET A 118 8.67 12.95 4.26
CA MET A 118 10.09 12.87 4.59
C MET A 118 11.00 12.97 3.36
N GLY A 119 10.60 12.35 2.25
CA GLY A 119 11.32 12.43 0.98
C GLY A 119 11.39 13.86 0.45
N GLN A 120 10.28 14.59 0.52
CA GLN A 120 10.22 16.01 0.17
C GLN A 120 10.97 16.88 1.19
N ALA A 121 10.88 16.56 2.48
CA ALA A 121 11.55 17.30 3.54
C ALA A 121 13.08 17.24 3.47
N LYS A 122 13.64 16.20 2.83
CA LYS A 122 15.10 16.07 2.63
C LYS A 122 15.69 17.22 1.81
N SER A 123 14.93 17.79 0.87
CA SER A 123 15.42 18.93 0.06
C SER A 123 15.29 20.27 0.77
N LEU A 124 14.59 20.33 1.91
CA LEU A 124 14.41 21.57 2.67
C LEU A 124 15.71 21.96 3.40
N THR A 125 15.86 23.25 3.66
CA THR A 125 16.86 23.78 4.59
C THR A 125 16.54 23.31 6.02
N LYS A 126 17.46 23.50 6.98
CA LYS A 126 17.20 23.19 8.40
C LYS A 126 15.96 23.95 8.89
N THR A 127 15.91 25.25 8.67
CA THR A 127 14.75 26.11 8.98
C THR A 127 13.49 25.63 8.28
N GLY A 128 13.57 25.19 7.01
CA GLY A 128 12.41 24.62 6.29
C GLY A 128 11.89 23.32 6.91
N ARG A 129 12.77 22.43 7.39
CA ARG A 129 12.38 21.23 8.14
C ARG A 129 11.76 21.57 9.50
N ASP A 130 12.32 22.55 10.21
CA ASP A 130 11.81 22.98 11.51
C ASP A 130 10.40 23.59 11.38
N VAL A 131 10.13 24.35 10.30
CA VAL A 131 8.80 24.85 9.97
C VAL A 131 7.83 23.71 9.67
N LEU A 132 8.23 22.75 8.84
CA LEU A 132 7.41 21.58 8.52
C LEU A 132 7.05 20.76 9.79
N ALA A 133 8.03 20.54 10.67
CA ALA A 133 7.81 19.84 11.94
C ALA A 133 6.82 20.59 12.84
N ASN A 134 6.94 21.92 12.91
CA ASN A 134 6.04 22.76 13.70
C ASN A 134 4.60 22.73 13.15
N LEU A 135 4.43 22.75 11.83
CA LEU A 135 3.12 22.63 11.20
C LEU A 135 2.45 21.29 11.54
N LEU A 136 3.20 20.18 11.44
CA LEU A 136 2.69 18.84 11.71
C LEU A 136 2.38 18.60 13.20
N GLN A 137 3.26 19.05 14.11
CA GLN A 137 3.08 18.84 15.55
C GLN A 137 1.89 19.61 16.13
N ASN A 138 1.58 20.76 15.55
CA ASN A 138 0.55 21.68 16.08
C ASN A 138 -0.69 21.77 15.19
N ASP A 139 -0.82 20.88 14.20
CA ASP A 139 -1.92 20.86 13.23
C ASP A 139 -2.20 22.24 12.60
N ILE A 140 -1.12 22.96 12.25
CA ILE A 140 -1.21 24.30 11.69
C ILE A 140 -1.40 24.20 10.17
N PRO A 141 -2.38 24.93 9.59
CA PRO A 141 -2.59 24.95 8.15
C PRO A 141 -1.32 25.35 7.38
N ALA A 142 -1.03 24.63 6.29
CA ALA A 142 0.13 24.89 5.44
C ALA A 142 0.15 26.30 4.82
N THR A 143 -1.01 26.97 4.76
CA THR A 143 -1.12 28.38 4.33
C THR A 143 -0.34 29.34 5.22
N GLN A 144 -0.08 28.97 6.49
CA GLN A 144 0.71 29.77 7.43
C GLN A 144 2.22 29.46 7.36
N SER A 145 2.64 28.54 6.48
CA SER A 145 4.04 28.10 6.39
C SER A 145 5.03 29.23 6.10
N SER A 146 4.67 30.17 5.21
CA SER A 146 5.54 31.30 4.84
C SER A 146 5.80 32.23 6.03
N ASP A 147 4.75 32.58 6.77
CA ASP A 147 4.86 33.46 7.94
C ASP A 147 5.73 32.84 9.04
N ILE A 148 5.59 31.54 9.27
CA ILE A 148 6.38 30.80 10.26
C ILE A 148 7.83 30.70 9.78
N TYR A 149 8.06 30.40 8.51
CA TYR A 149 9.38 30.34 7.91
C TYR A 149 10.11 31.69 8.04
N GLU A 150 9.48 32.80 7.67
CA GLU A 150 10.08 34.12 7.80
C GLU A 150 10.43 34.46 9.26
N ARG A 151 9.56 34.12 10.21
CA ARG A 151 9.82 34.37 11.64
C ARG A 151 11.00 33.56 12.16
N MET A 152 11.14 32.31 11.72
CA MET A 152 12.22 31.43 12.14
C MET A 152 13.54 31.77 11.44
N ALA A 153 13.50 32.07 10.13
CA ALA A 153 14.67 32.48 9.36
C ALA A 153 15.28 33.82 9.82
N LYS A 154 14.47 34.70 10.45
CA LYS A 154 14.95 35.95 11.07
C LYS A 154 15.60 35.73 12.45
N ARG A 155 15.49 34.54 13.03
CA ARG A 155 16.03 34.17 14.35
C ARG A 155 17.30 33.31 14.26
N ASP A 156 17.55 32.69 13.12
CA ASP A 156 18.81 31.99 12.77
C ASP A 156 19.88 33.00 12.29
#